data_AF-A0A619TEF5-F1
#
_entry.id   AF-A0A619TEF5-F1
#
_cell.length_a   1.000
_cell.length_b   1.000
_cell.length_c   1.000
_cell.angle_alpha   90.00
_cell.angle_beta   90.00
_cell.angle_gamma   90.00
#
_symmetry.space_group_name_H-M   'P 1'
#
loop_
_entity.id
_entity.type
_entity.pdbx_description
1 polymer ?
#
loop_
_entity_poly.entity_id
_entity_poly.type
_entity_poly.pdbx_seq_one_letter_code
_entity_poly.pdbx_strand_id
1 'polypeptide(L)'
;MKNEIYRFRSINNLIGEHNELESQTIFFASPETLNDPMEGFRDIFWQGDSIAWRNLLRHYLLCLESVCTMLLIAREDYPILPEHIPVFLGVNDFPTPKYR
;
A
#
# COMPACT_ATOMS: atom_id res chain seq x y z
N MET A 1 16.43 23.54 -27.76
CA MET A 1 15.91 22.97 -26.50
C MET A 1 16.66 23.62 -25.36
N LYS A 2 15.97 24.16 -24.35
CA LYS A 2 16.63 24.72 -23.16
C LYS A 2 17.25 23.58 -22.33
N ASN A 3 18.57 23.62 -22.15
CA ASN A 3 19.36 22.67 -21.34
C ASN A 3 19.30 23.04 -19.85
N GLU A 4 18.11 23.13 -19.27
CA GLU A 4 17.99 23.40 -17.83
C GLU A 4 17.74 22.06 -17.12
N ILE A 5 18.81 21.50 -16.53
CA ILE A 5 18.81 20.20 -15.83
C ILE A 5 18.12 20.31 -14.45
N TYR A 6 17.97 21.53 -13.92
CA TYR A 6 17.42 21.77 -12.60
C TYR A 6 16.54 23.03 -12.58
N ARG A 7 15.31 22.90 -12.07
CA ARG A 7 14.38 24.00 -11.82
C ARG A 7 14.46 24.39 -10.34
N PHE A 8 15.02 25.56 -10.08
CA PHE A 8 14.96 26.17 -8.75
C PHE A 8 13.63 26.90 -8.56
N ARG A 9 13.08 26.85 -7.35
CA ARG A 9 11.90 27.63 -7.01
C ARG A 9 12.28 29.08 -6.75
N SER A 10 11.36 29.99 -7.06
CA SER A 10 11.55 31.42 -6.80
C SER A 10 11.67 31.69 -5.29
N ILE A 11 12.57 32.61 -4.93
CA ILE A 11 12.72 33.10 -3.55
C ILE A 11 11.44 33.82 -3.06
N ASN A 12 10.61 34.32 -3.98
CA ASN A 12 9.33 34.95 -3.65
C ASN A 12 8.37 34.00 -2.94
N ASN A 13 8.49 32.68 -3.15
CA ASN A 13 7.67 31.71 -2.42
C ASN A 13 8.08 31.65 -0.94
N LEU A 14 9.38 31.84 -0.66
CA LEU A 14 9.92 31.72 0.68
C LEU A 14 9.65 32.98 1.54
N ILE A 15 9.81 34.18 0.96
CA ILE A 15 9.81 35.47 1.68
C ILE A 15 8.71 36.44 1.19
N GLY A 16 8.00 36.09 0.11
CA GLY A 16 7.03 36.96 -0.55
C GLY A 16 5.62 36.38 -0.50
N GLU A 17 5.05 36.11 -1.67
CA GLU A 17 3.63 35.78 -1.86
C GLU A 17 3.12 34.63 -1.00
N HIS A 18 3.97 33.66 -0.65
CA HIS A 18 3.57 32.48 0.11
C HIS A 18 4.11 32.41 1.54
N ASN A 19 5.05 33.29 1.94
CA ASN A 19 5.62 33.36 3.29
C ASN A 19 5.94 32.00 3.93
N GLU A 20 6.45 31.04 3.14
CA GLU A 20 6.68 29.66 3.61
C GLU A 20 7.61 29.61 4.83
N LEU A 21 8.61 30.51 4.87
CA LEU A 21 9.58 30.56 5.96
C LEU A 21 8.96 31.04 7.29
N GLU A 22 8.15 32.09 7.25
CA GLU A 22 7.51 32.65 8.45
C GLU A 22 6.44 31.69 9.00
N SER A 23 5.64 31.13 8.09
CA SER A 23 4.59 30.17 8.41
C SER A 23 5.11 28.78 8.80
N GLN A 24 6.42 28.52 8.64
CA GLN A 24 7.06 27.21 8.81
C GLN A 24 6.37 26.10 7.99
N THR A 25 5.89 26.45 6.80
CA THR A 25 5.23 25.50 5.91
C THR A 25 6.20 24.98 4.86
N ILE A 26 5.97 23.74 4.43
CA ILE A 26 6.75 23.09 3.38
C ILE A 26 5.84 22.93 2.16
N PHE A 27 6.21 23.55 1.04
CA PHE A 27 5.51 23.32 -0.21
C PHE A 27 5.76 21.91 -0.75
N PHE A 28 4.68 21.18 -0.99
CA PHE A 28 4.71 19.84 -1.57
C PHE A 28 4.51 19.92 -3.08
N ALA A 29 5.58 19.66 -3.84
CA ALA A 29 5.58 19.74 -5.29
C ALA A 29 4.75 18.61 -5.92
N SER A 30 4.06 18.91 -7.02
CA SER A 30 3.39 17.86 -7.81
C SER A 30 4.43 17.06 -8.60
N PRO A 31 4.17 15.78 -8.94
CA PRO A 31 5.13 14.91 -9.63
C PRO A 31 5.73 15.50 -10.90
N GLU A 32 4.96 16.30 -11.64
CA GLU A 32 5.36 16.92 -12.92
C GLU A 32 6.36 18.07 -12.73
N THR A 33 6.53 18.55 -11.50
CA THR A 33 7.38 19.71 -11.16
C THR A 33 8.66 19.32 -10.44
N LEU A 34 8.88 18.01 -10.23
CA LEU A 34 10.07 17.47 -9.60
C LEU A 34 11.28 17.57 -10.53
N ASN A 35 12.46 17.78 -9.94
CA ASN A 35 13.71 17.97 -10.69
C ASN A 35 14.32 16.66 -11.19
N ASP A 36 13.87 15.52 -10.67
CA ASP A 36 14.36 14.22 -11.10
C ASP A 36 13.50 13.71 -12.28
N PRO A 37 14.05 13.62 -13.50
CA PRO A 37 13.33 13.11 -14.67
C PRO A 37 12.94 11.63 -14.54
N MET A 38 13.52 10.88 -13.60
CA MET A 38 13.16 9.49 -13.30
C MET A 38 12.03 9.37 -12.26
N GLU A 39 11.65 10.44 -11.56
CA GLU A 39 10.68 10.37 -10.47
C GLU A 39 9.24 10.06 -10.94
N GLY A 40 8.96 10.27 -12.23
CA GLY A 40 7.72 9.87 -12.90
C GLY A 40 7.73 8.46 -13.51
N PHE A 41 8.89 7.79 -13.58
CA PHE A 41 9.04 6.42 -14.06
C PHE A 41 9.35 5.51 -12.88
N ARG A 42 8.32 5.09 -12.13
CA ARG A 42 8.47 4.02 -11.14
C ARG A 42 8.19 2.68 -11.80
N ASP A 43 9.21 2.09 -12.40
CA ASP A 43 9.18 0.68 -12.74
C ASP A 43 9.36 -0.15 -11.47
N ILE A 44 8.27 -0.38 -10.75
CA ILE A 44 8.26 -1.22 -9.54
C ILE A 44 8.33 -2.68 -9.99
N PHE A 45 9.54 -3.23 -9.99
CA PHE A 45 9.75 -4.66 -10.20
C PHE A 45 9.70 -5.39 -8.86
N TRP A 46 8.69 -6.24 -8.68
CA TRP A 46 8.58 -7.12 -7.53
C TRP A 46 9.41 -8.38 -7.77
N GLN A 47 10.66 -8.36 -7.31
CA GLN A 47 11.51 -9.55 -7.28
C GLN A 47 11.49 -10.14 -5.86
N GLY A 48 10.48 -10.97 -5.58
CA GLY A 48 10.41 -11.69 -4.31
C GLY A 48 10.39 -13.20 -4.49
N ASP A 49 10.64 -13.91 -3.40
CA ASP A 49 10.69 -15.36 -3.38
C ASP A 49 9.34 -15.98 -3.78
N SER A 50 9.36 -16.85 -4.80
CA SER A 50 8.14 -17.45 -5.34
C SER A 50 7.40 -18.34 -4.33
N ILE A 51 8.12 -18.95 -3.39
CA ILE A 51 7.55 -19.80 -2.34
C ILE A 51 6.85 -18.91 -1.32
N ALA A 52 7.47 -17.81 -0.90
CA ALA A 52 6.87 -16.82 -0.01
C ALA A 52 5.58 -16.24 -0.61
N TRP A 53 5.62 -15.77 -1.87
CA TRP A 53 4.44 -15.19 -2.53
C TRP A 53 3.30 -16.20 -2.71
N ARG A 54 3.62 -17.42 -3.14
CA ARG A 54 2.62 -18.47 -3.32
C ARG A 54 1.93 -18.81 -2.00
N ASN A 55 2.68 -18.90 -0.91
CA ASN A 55 2.11 -19.24 0.39
C ASN A 55 1.39 -18.05 1.03
N LEU A 56 1.86 -16.81 0.82
CA LEU A 56 1.14 -15.60 1.20
C LEU A 56 -0.23 -15.54 0.53
N LEU A 57 -0.29 -15.74 -0.79
CA LEU A 57 -1.55 -15.72 -1.54
C LEU A 57 -2.49 -16.84 -1.08
N ARG A 58 -1.97 -18.06 -0.88
CA ARG A 58 -2.76 -19.19 -0.37
C ARG A 58 -3.37 -18.89 1.00
N HIS A 59 -2.55 -18.37 1.91
CA HIS A 59 -3.00 -18.06 3.27
C HIS A 59 -3.99 -16.91 3.30
N TYR A 60 -3.78 -15.91 2.44
CA TYR A 60 -4.74 -14.85 2.21
C TYR A 60 -6.10 -15.41 1.74
N LEU A 61 -6.11 -16.29 0.74
CA LEU A 61 -7.34 -16.90 0.22
C LEU A 61 -8.05 -17.75 1.27
N LEU A 62 -7.30 -18.47 2.10
CA LEU A 62 -7.84 -19.21 3.24
C LEU A 62 -8.54 -18.29 4.26
N CYS A 63 -7.86 -17.21 4.67
CA CYS A 63 -8.44 -16.23 5.59
C CYS A 63 -9.70 -15.59 4.99
N LEU A 64 -9.65 -15.24 3.70
CA LEU A 64 -10.76 -14.64 2.98
C LEU A 64 -11.96 -15.59 2.91
N GLU A 65 -11.74 -16.85 2.52
CA GLU A 65 -12.80 -17.86 2.42
C GLU A 65 -13.46 -18.12 3.79
N SER A 66 -12.67 -18.22 4.85
CA SER A 66 -13.19 -18.37 6.21
C SER A 66 -14.08 -17.20 6.63
N VAL A 67 -13.62 -15.96 6.41
CA VAL A 67 -14.36 -14.74 6.78
C VAL A 67 -15.61 -14.57 5.93
N CYS A 68 -15.54 -14.81 4.62
CA CYS A 68 -16.70 -14.80 3.73
C CYS A 68 -17.72 -15.87 4.13
N THR A 69 -17.28 -17.07 4.49
CA THR A 69 -18.16 -18.15 4.97
C THR A 69 -18.85 -17.74 6.27
N MET A 70 -18.11 -17.13 7.20
CA MET A 70 -18.69 -16.58 8.43
C MET A 70 -19.77 -15.53 8.13
N LEU A 71 -19.50 -14.58 7.23
CA LEU A 71 -20.47 -13.56 6.82
C LEU A 71 -21.73 -14.18 6.19
N LEU A 72 -21.57 -15.19 5.33
CA LEU A 72 -22.70 -15.85 4.66
C LEU A 72 -23.58 -16.62 5.66
N ILE A 73 -23.00 -17.18 6.72
CA ILE A 73 -23.71 -17.94 7.75
C ILE A 73 -24.35 -17.00 8.78
N ALA A 74 -23.57 -16.07 9.34
CA ALA A 74 -23.98 -15.21 10.46
C ALA A 74 -24.68 -13.92 10.03
N ARG A 75 -24.58 -13.55 8.75
CA ARG A 75 -25.14 -12.31 8.17
C ARG A 75 -24.64 -11.05 8.89
N GLU A 76 -25.40 -9.98 8.78
CA GLU A 76 -25.06 -8.66 9.34
C GLU A 76 -25.23 -8.59 10.87
N ASP A 77 -25.87 -9.59 11.48
CA ASP A 77 -26.09 -9.66 12.93
C ASP A 77 -24.78 -9.91 13.71
N TYR A 78 -23.73 -10.37 13.02
CA TYR A 78 -22.42 -10.65 13.60
C TYR A 78 -21.30 -9.94 12.82
N PRO A 79 -20.82 -8.77 13.29
CA PRO A 79 -19.79 -8.03 12.57
C PRO A 79 -18.47 -8.80 12.55
N ILE A 80 -17.76 -8.73 11.42
CA ILE A 80 -16.42 -9.29 11.29
C ILE A 80 -15.43 -8.36 12.01
N LEU A 81 -14.74 -8.91 13.01
CA LEU A 81 -13.68 -8.24 13.76
C LEU A 81 -12.32 -8.85 13.39
N PRO A 82 -11.20 -8.14 13.62
CA PRO A 82 -9.87 -8.66 13.32
C PRO A 82 -9.55 -10.02 13.97
N GLU A 83 -10.07 -10.27 15.18
CA GLU A 83 -9.92 -11.55 15.89
C GLU A 83 -10.61 -12.74 15.19
N HIS A 84 -11.55 -12.48 14.29
CA HIS A 84 -12.22 -13.52 13.50
C HIS A 84 -11.39 -13.98 12.29
N ILE A 85 -10.35 -13.24 11.92
CA ILE A 85 -9.49 -13.58 10.79
C ILE A 85 -8.50 -14.66 11.24
N PRO A 86 -8.51 -15.87 10.65
CA PRO A 86 -7.76 -17.00 11.14
C PRO A 86 -6.29 -16.97 10.66
N VAL A 87 -5.56 -15.91 11.00
CA VAL A 87 -4.20 -15.64 10.51
C VAL A 87 -3.16 -16.67 10.97
N PHE A 88 -3.48 -17.48 11.98
CA PHE A 88 -2.61 -18.55 12.49
C PHE A 88 -3.03 -19.95 12.04
N LEU A 89 -4.09 -20.08 11.23
CA LEU A 89 -4.57 -21.38 10.76
C LEU A 89 -3.55 -22.00 9.79
N GLY A 90 -3.08 -23.20 10.10
CA GLY A 90 -2.21 -23.99 9.25
C GLY A 90 -2.92 -25.21 8.66
N VAL A 91 -2.23 -25.89 7.75
CA VAL A 91 -2.68 -27.14 7.13
C VAL A 91 -3.02 -28.22 8.18
N ASN A 92 -2.40 -28.17 9.35
CA ASN A 92 -2.62 -29.11 10.44
C ASN A 92 -3.91 -28.84 11.24
N ASP A 93 -4.47 -27.63 11.12
CA ASP A 93 -5.68 -27.23 11.83
C ASP A 93 -6.95 -27.56 11.02
N PHE A 94 -6.79 -28.06 9.79
CA PHE A 94 -7.94 -28.43 8.98
C PHE A 94 -8.70 -29.63 9.54
N PRO A 95 -10.03 -29.55 9.61
CA PRO A 95 -10.85 -30.57 10.29
C PRO A 95 -10.85 -31.91 9.57
N THR A 96 -10.49 -31.95 8.27
CA THR A 96 -10.45 -33.19 7.50
C THR A 96 -9.24 -33.27 6.58
N PRO A 97 -8.73 -34.48 6.28
CA PRO A 97 -7.65 -34.66 5.32
C PRO A 97 -7.98 -34.22 3.89
N LYS A 98 -9.27 -34.12 3.53
CA LYS A 98 -9.71 -33.68 2.19
C LYS A 98 -9.49 -32.18 1.94
N TYR A 99 -9.32 -31.40 3.01
CA TYR A 99 -9.04 -29.96 2.96
C TYR A 99 -7.53 -29.66 2.95
N ARG A 100 -6.68 -30.69 3.08
CA ARG A 100 -5.21 -30.55 2.99
C ARG A 100 -4.73 -30.60 1.55
#